data_AF-A0A2R5FKJ7-F1
#
_entry.id   AF-A0A2R5FKJ7-F1
#
_cell.length_a   1.000
_cell.length_b   1.000
_cell.length_c   1.000
_cell.angle_alpha   90.00
_cell.angle_beta   90.00
_cell.angle_gamma   90.00
#
_symmetry.space_group_name_H-M   'P 1'
#
loop_
_entity.id
_entity.type
_entity.pdbx_description
1 polymer ?
#
loop_
_entity_poly.entity_id
_entity_poly.type
_entity_poly.pdbx_seq_one_letter_code
_entity_poly.pdbx_strand_id
1 'polypeptide(L)'
;MPVHPTLHEVLKAYTPDPADSEWLFPSKRDYTENEVVKHISLRYADMVFREAVRKAGLESRGFSTHSTRRSFTTHLARNGVSLRIIQKLLGYADLKMLSVYIDVNDSELEGAIATL
;
A
#
# COMPACT_ATOMS: atom_id res chain seq x y z
N MET A 1 -0.66 13.27 1.62
CA MET A 1 -1.07 12.34 0.54
C MET A 1 -2.56 12.12 0.68
N PRO A 2 -3.36 12.13 -0.41
CA PRO A 2 -4.78 11.78 -0.32
C PRO A 2 -4.92 10.34 0.17
N VAL A 3 -5.85 10.10 1.09
CA VAL A 3 -6.21 8.77 1.61
C VAL A 3 -7.69 8.52 1.37
N HIS A 4 -8.09 7.26 1.20
CA HIS A 4 -9.49 6.90 1.03
C HIS A 4 -10.31 7.30 2.29
N PRO A 5 -11.54 7.84 2.16
CA PRO A 5 -12.33 8.29 3.31
C PRO A 5 -12.51 7.23 4.39
N THR A 6 -12.74 5.98 4.02
CA THR A 6 -12.85 4.86 4.98
C THR A 6 -11.57 4.70 5.81
N LEU A 7 -10.40 4.80 5.18
CA LEU A 7 -9.12 4.70 5.90
C LEU A 7 -8.94 5.91 6.81
N HIS A 8 -9.33 7.10 6.36
CA HIS A 8 -9.26 8.32 7.16
C HIS A 8 -10.05 8.19 8.46
N GLU A 9 -11.28 7.66 8.40
CA GLU A 9 -12.10 7.45 9.60
C GLU A 9 -11.52 6.40 10.55
N VAL A 10 -10.97 5.30 10.00
CA VAL A 10 -10.26 4.30 10.81
C VAL A 10 -9.03 4.92 11.51
N LEU A 11 -8.26 5.74 10.80
CA LEU A 11 -7.07 6.39 11.36
C LEU A 11 -7.41 7.46 12.40
N LYS A 12 -8.53 8.17 12.26
CA LYS A 12 -9.01 9.11 13.30
C LYS A 12 -9.37 8.41 14.60
N ALA A 13 -9.97 7.22 14.51
CA ALA A 13 -10.33 6.43 15.69
C ALA A 13 -9.12 5.71 16.30
N TYR A 14 -7.99 5.65 15.59
CA TYR A 14 -6.80 4.95 16.03
C TYR A 14 -5.94 5.85 16.93
N THR A 15 -5.61 5.36 18.13
CA THR A 15 -4.71 6.03 19.07
C THR A 15 -3.40 5.22 19.14
N PRO A 16 -2.24 5.84 18.84
CA PRO A 16 -0.94 5.22 19.05
C PRO A 16 -0.72 4.83 20.51
N ASP A 17 0.16 3.87 20.74
CA ASP A 17 0.57 3.45 22.09
C ASP A 17 2.12 3.45 22.16
N PRO A 18 2.75 4.43 22.83
CA PRO A 18 2.12 5.42 23.71
C PRO A 18 1.37 6.54 22.95
N ALA A 19 0.38 7.15 23.61
CA ALA A 19 -0.53 8.11 22.98
C ALA A 19 0.13 9.45 22.57
N ASP A 20 1.25 9.79 23.17
CA ASP A 20 2.07 10.96 22.87
C ASP A 20 3.13 10.69 21.78
N SER A 21 3.10 9.52 21.13
CA SER A 21 4.05 9.19 20.08
C SER A 21 3.95 10.11 18.86
N GLU A 22 5.10 10.57 18.37
CA GLU A 22 5.21 11.26 17.07
C GLU A 22 4.90 10.32 15.88
N TRP A 23 5.08 9.00 16.07
CA TRP A 23 4.85 8.02 15.03
C TRP A 23 3.43 7.50 15.09
N LEU A 24 2.77 7.41 13.93
CA LEU A 24 1.46 6.76 13.84
C LEU A 24 1.54 5.31 14.32
N PHE A 25 2.59 4.57 13.96
CA PHE A 25 2.79 3.19 14.44
C PHE A 25 4.09 3.10 15.24
N PRO A 26 4.04 3.38 16.57
CA PRO A 26 5.20 3.25 17.44
C PRO A 26 5.62 1.79 17.60
N SER A 27 6.92 1.54 17.73
CA SER A 27 7.45 0.22 18.03
C SER A 27 7.15 -0.15 19.49
N LYS A 28 6.68 -1.37 19.74
CA LYS A 28 6.37 -1.86 21.10
C LYS A 28 7.60 -2.35 21.88
N ARG A 29 8.80 -1.85 21.56
CA ARG A 29 9.99 -2.21 22.33
C ARG A 29 9.98 -1.38 23.62
N ASP A 30 10.45 -1.96 24.71
CA ASP A 30 10.66 -1.19 25.94
C ASP A 30 11.69 -0.10 25.64
N TYR A 31 11.26 1.15 25.80
CA TYR A 31 12.13 2.31 25.71
C TYR A 31 12.59 2.64 27.13
N THR A 32 13.89 2.85 27.29
CA THR A 32 14.41 3.43 28.54
C THR A 32 14.01 4.91 28.63
N GLU A 33 14.03 5.51 29.83
CA GLU A 33 13.58 6.90 30.07
C GLU A 33 14.27 7.97 29.18
N ASN A 34 15.39 7.64 28.55
CA ASN A 34 16.16 8.53 27.68
C ASN A 34 16.11 8.15 26.18
N GLU A 35 15.34 7.13 25.80
CA GLU A 35 15.23 6.70 24.41
C GLU A 35 14.00 7.29 23.70
N VAL A 36 14.25 7.89 22.54
CA VAL A 36 13.21 8.38 21.66
C VAL A 36 12.42 7.21 21.08
N VAL A 37 11.09 7.23 21.25
CA VAL A 37 10.18 6.26 20.62
C VAL A 37 10.38 6.27 19.11
N LYS A 38 10.54 5.09 18.52
CA LYS A 38 10.75 4.91 17.08
C LYS A 38 9.52 4.27 16.45
N HIS A 39 9.34 4.45 15.15
CA HIS A 39 8.34 3.69 14.41
C HIS A 39 8.63 2.18 14.41
N ILE A 40 7.61 1.38 14.10
CA ILE A 40 7.77 -0.05 13.85
C ILE A 40 8.82 -0.33 12.76
N SER A 41 9.56 -1.44 12.92
CA SER A 41 10.46 -1.91 11.87
C SER A 41 9.70 -2.49 10.68
N LEU A 42 10.32 -2.48 9.49
CA LEU A 42 9.77 -3.14 8.30
C LEU A 42 9.47 -4.63 8.53
N ARG A 43 10.35 -5.32 9.28
CA ARG A 43 10.15 -6.72 9.65
C ARG A 43 8.89 -6.92 10.49
N TYR A 44 8.63 -6.02 11.44
CA TYR A 44 7.43 -6.08 12.27
C TYR A 44 6.17 -5.80 11.44
N ALA A 45 6.22 -4.82 10.54
CA ALA A 45 5.13 -4.54 9.61
C ALA A 45 4.81 -5.76 8.71
N ASP A 46 5.84 -6.41 8.15
CA ASP A 46 5.68 -7.64 7.36
C ASP A 46 5.07 -8.79 8.19
N MET A 47 5.51 -8.95 9.45
CA MET A 47 4.94 -9.94 10.36
C MET A 47 3.45 -9.68 10.65
N VAL A 48 3.06 -8.44 10.95
CA VAL A 48 1.66 -8.05 11.16
C VAL A 48 0.83 -8.29 9.89
N PHE A 49 1.38 -7.96 8.72
CA PHE A 49 0.74 -8.21 7.43
C PHE A 49 0.53 -9.70 7.18
N ARG A 50 1.54 -10.55 7.40
CA ARG A 50 1.44 -12.01 7.24
C ARG A 50 0.39 -12.61 8.16
N GLU A 51 0.28 -12.10 9.38
CA GLU A 51 -0.76 -12.54 10.30
C GLU A 51 -2.17 -12.18 9.79
N ALA A 52 -2.35 -10.99 9.20
CA ALA A 52 -3.60 -10.62 8.55
C ALA A 52 -3.92 -11.52 7.33
N VAL A 53 -2.91 -11.83 6.50
CA VAL A 53 -3.05 -12.77 5.38
C VAL A 53 -3.48 -14.16 5.85
N ARG A 54 -2.88 -14.66 6.93
CA ARG A 54 -3.23 -15.95 7.53
C ARG A 54 -4.65 -15.95 8.09
N LYS A 55 -5.05 -14.88 8.80
CA LYS A 55 -6.43 -14.72 9.30
C LYS A 55 -7.47 -14.68 8.18
N ALA A 56 -7.08 -14.20 6.99
CA ALA A 56 -7.91 -14.20 5.79
C ALA A 56 -7.93 -15.54 5.03
N GLY A 57 -7.15 -16.55 5.45
CA GLY A 57 -7.04 -17.84 4.76
C GLY A 57 -6.30 -17.76 3.42
N LEU A 58 -5.34 -16.85 3.31
CA LEU A 58 -4.63 -16.53 2.07
C LEU A 58 -3.13 -16.88 2.12
N GLU A 59 -2.68 -17.61 3.14
CA GLU A 59 -1.27 -17.90 3.40
C GLU A 59 -0.58 -18.68 2.27
N SER A 60 -1.31 -19.58 1.59
CA SER A 60 -0.80 -20.39 0.49
C SER A 60 -0.55 -19.59 -0.80
N ARG A 61 -1.02 -18.34 -0.88
CA ARG A 61 -0.93 -17.51 -2.08
C ARG A 61 0.34 -16.67 -2.17
N GLY A 62 1.22 -16.73 -1.17
CA GLY A 62 2.51 -16.05 -1.21
C GLY A 62 2.41 -14.52 -1.17
N PHE A 63 1.39 -13.95 -0.51
CA PHE A 63 1.26 -12.50 -0.36
C PHE A 63 2.40 -11.89 0.45
N SER A 64 2.86 -10.73 0.01
CA SER A 64 3.84 -9.88 0.71
C SER A 64 3.30 -8.45 0.82
N THR A 65 3.97 -7.62 1.61
CA THR A 65 3.67 -6.18 1.71
C THR A 65 3.65 -5.50 0.33
N HIS A 66 4.55 -5.88 -0.58
CA HIS A 66 4.57 -5.36 -1.95
C HIS A 66 3.36 -5.77 -2.80
N SER A 67 2.74 -6.92 -2.53
CA SER A 67 1.58 -7.40 -3.29
C SER A 67 0.41 -6.42 -3.22
N THR A 68 0.20 -5.76 -2.07
CA THR A 68 -0.84 -4.74 -1.90
C THR A 68 -0.63 -3.54 -2.81
N ARG A 69 0.61 -3.02 -2.87
CA ARG A 69 1.00 -1.90 -3.73
C ARG A 69 0.82 -2.27 -5.21
N ARG A 70 1.22 -3.48 -5.60
CA ARG A 70 1.04 -3.98 -6.97
C ARG A 70 -0.44 -4.03 -7.35
N SER A 71 -1.26 -4.67 -6.50
CA SER A 71 -2.69 -4.79 -6.72
C SER A 71 -3.37 -3.42 -6.84
N PHE A 72 -3.04 -2.47 -5.97
CA PHE A 72 -3.55 -1.11 -6.04
C PHE A 72 -3.17 -0.41 -7.36
N THR A 73 -1.91 -0.52 -7.77
CA THR A 73 -1.41 0.08 -9.02
C THR A 73 -2.14 -0.49 -10.24
N THR A 74 -2.21 -1.83 -10.33
CA THR A 74 -2.91 -2.52 -11.42
C THR A 74 -4.40 -2.20 -11.43
N HIS A 75 -5.04 -2.09 -10.26
CA HIS A 75 -6.45 -1.74 -10.16
C HIS A 75 -6.73 -0.33 -10.67
N LEU A 76 -5.90 0.67 -10.30
CA LEU A 76 -6.05 2.02 -10.83
C LEU A 76 -5.85 2.07 -12.35
N ALA A 77 -4.82 1.39 -12.86
CA ALA A 77 -4.53 1.35 -14.29
C ALA A 77 -5.69 0.73 -15.09
N ARG A 78 -6.22 -0.41 -14.64
CA ARG A 78 -7.37 -1.09 -15.27
C ARG A 78 -8.67 -0.28 -15.23
N ASN A 79 -8.84 0.60 -14.26
CA ASN A 79 -9.97 1.52 -14.20
C ASN A 79 -9.75 2.82 -15.00
N GLY A 80 -8.73 2.86 -15.86
CA GLY A 80 -8.47 4.00 -16.75
C GLY A 80 -7.90 5.23 -16.04
N VAL A 81 -7.41 5.11 -14.81
CA VAL A 81 -6.75 6.23 -14.12
C VAL A 81 -5.44 6.55 -14.82
N SER A 82 -5.25 7.84 -15.17
CA SER A 82 -4.04 8.30 -15.85
C SER A 82 -2.77 7.86 -15.13
N LEU A 83 -1.80 7.32 -15.88
CA LEU A 83 -0.52 6.86 -15.35
C LEU A 83 0.25 7.95 -14.60
N ARG A 84 0.11 9.23 -14.98
CA ARG A 84 0.72 10.34 -14.24
C ARG A 84 0.06 10.57 -12.89
N ILE A 85 -1.26 10.35 -12.78
CA ILE A 85 -1.96 10.42 -11.49
C ILE A 85 -1.48 9.27 -10.60
N ILE A 86 -1.41 8.05 -11.13
CA ILE A 86 -0.89 6.87 -10.41
C ILE A 86 0.55 7.10 -9.94
N GLN A 87 1.41 7.64 -10.82
CA GLN A 87 2.80 7.97 -10.49
C GLN A 87 2.89 8.94 -9.30
N LYS A 88 2.09 10.03 -9.34
CA LYS A 88 2.06 11.04 -8.28
C LYS A 88 1.51 10.49 -6.97
N LEU A 89 0.49 9.63 -7.03
CA LEU A 89 -0.09 8.97 -5.86
C LEU A 89 0.90 8.03 -5.17
N LEU A 90 1.72 7.31 -5.94
CA LEU A 90 2.66 6.31 -5.43
C LEU A 90 4.07 6.87 -5.17
N GLY A 91 4.35 8.10 -5.60
CA GLY A 91 5.66 8.73 -5.45
C GLY A 91 6.75 8.07 -6.28
N TYR A 92 6.42 7.50 -7.44
CA TYR A 92 7.42 6.92 -8.33
C TYR A 92 8.24 8.01 -9.04
N ALA A 93 9.56 7.88 -9.01
CA ALA A 93 10.47 8.82 -9.66
C ALA A 93 10.36 8.76 -11.20
N ASP A 94 10.03 7.61 -11.76
CA ASP A 94 9.92 7.38 -13.21
C ASP A 94 8.67 6.55 -13.54
N LEU A 95 8.00 6.88 -14.65
CA LEU A 95 6.90 6.11 -15.23
C LEU A 95 7.32 4.69 -15.64
N LYS A 96 8.60 4.44 -15.92
CA LYS A 96 9.12 3.08 -16.16
C LYS A 96 8.84 2.12 -14.99
N MET A 97 8.71 2.62 -13.76
CA MET A 97 8.33 1.79 -12.61
C MET A 97 6.89 1.29 -12.67
N LEU A 98 6.04 1.89 -13.52
CA LEU A 98 4.65 1.51 -13.72
C LEU A 98 4.45 0.55 -14.90
N SER A 99 5.38 0.46 -15.86
CA SER A 99 5.20 -0.32 -17.08
C SER A 99 4.88 -1.79 -16.82
N VAL A 100 5.49 -2.38 -15.78
CA VAL A 100 5.28 -3.77 -15.38
C VAL A 100 3.86 -4.05 -14.84
N TYR A 101 3.06 -3.02 -14.58
CA TYR A 101 1.68 -3.16 -14.05
C TYR A 101 0.62 -2.79 -15.08
N ILE A 102 1.04 -2.36 -16.27
CA ILE A 102 0.20 -1.96 -17.39
C ILE A 102 0.40 -3.04 -18.45
N ASP A 103 -0.06 -4.24 -18.15
CA ASP A 103 -0.12 -5.30 -19.14
C ASP A 103 -1.27 -4.95 -20.08
N VAL A 104 -0.95 -4.70 -21.35
CA VAL A 104 -1.94 -4.51 -22.41
C VAL A 104 -2.25 -5.90 -22.93
N ASN A 105 -3.48 -6.36 -22.81
CA ASN A 105 -3.87 -7.61 -23.45
C ASN A 105 -4.37 -7.36 -24.88
N ASP A 106 -4.28 -8.38 -25.74
CA ASP A 106 -4.65 -8.24 -27.16
C ASP A 106 -6.12 -7.79 -27.33
N SER A 107 -7.01 -8.15 -26.41
CA SER A 107 -8.42 -7.73 -26.45
C SER A 107 -8.63 -6.24 -26.14
N GLU A 108 -7.80 -5.64 -25.28
CA GLU A 108 -7.82 -4.20 -25.00
C GLU A 108 -7.32 -3.40 -26.21
N LEU A 109 -6.34 -3.95 -26.94
CA LEU A 109 -5.82 -3.36 -28.16
C LEU A 109 -6.87 -3.39 -29.28
N GLU A 110 -7.54 -4.53 -29.48
CA GLU A 110 -8.64 -4.66 -30.45
C GLU A 110 -9.79 -3.71 -30.12
N GLY A 111 -10.19 -3.64 -28.84
CA GLY A 111 -11.24 -2.72 -28.38
C GLY A 111 -10.89 -1.25 -28.64
N ALA A 112 -9.64 -0.85 -28.43
CA ALA A 112 -9.20 0.53 -28.67
C ALA A 112 -9.30 0.95 -30.14
N ILE A 113 -8.96 0.04 -31.08
CA ILE A 113 -9.08 0.27 -32.52
C ILE A 113 -10.55 0.32 -32.94
N ALA A 114 -11.43 -0.50 -32.35
CA ALA A 114 -12.85 -0.55 -32.66
C ALA A 114 -13.63 0.71 -32.22
N THR A 115 -13.05 1.55 -31.36
CA THR A 115 -13.62 2.85 -30.95
C THR A 115 -13.31 4.02 -31.90
N LEU A 116 -12.47 3.82 -32.92
CA LEU A 116 -12.17 4.80 -33.97
C LEU A 116 -13.13 4.65 -35.16
#